data_AF-A0A815PXY4-F1
#
_entry.id   AF-A0A815PXY4-F1
#
_cell.length_a   1.000
_cell.length_b   1.000
_cell.length_c   1.000
_cell.angle_alpha   90.00
_cell.angle_beta   90.00
_cell.angle_gamma   90.00
#
_symmetry.space_group_name_H-M   'P 1'
#
loop_
_entity.id
_entity.type
_entity.pdbx_description
1 polymer ?
#
loop_
_entity_poly.entity_id
_entity_poly.type
_entity_poly.pdbx_seq_one_letter_code
_entity_poly.pdbx_strand_id
1 'polypeptide(L)'
;MGKQIPFTYSDHTVLLDIPNTTCINEHAYRLIDQWRLPIFVFPKLQEALLLFFNEQTQIIADETTQLAVQPFIEGQFEIQTLLDQWFNLVQECKAYIHNFERPSDEHIFSNAFQNVLHTGNNYELLLHLEYIYQSEIADMLKQRDKQIQEFDTKHHREMQEVVSEPTDKYPDVYVRNLAQKHMEDKQVD
;
A
#
# COMPACT_ATOMS: atom_id res chain seq x y z
N MET A 1 -3.82 -38.93 -2.46
CA MET A 1 -3.40 -40.22 -3.02
C MET A 1 -3.78 -40.20 -4.49
N GLY A 2 -2.81 -40.26 -5.39
CA GLY A 2 -3.09 -40.26 -6.83
C GLY A 2 -3.79 -41.56 -7.23
N LYS A 3 -4.78 -41.48 -8.13
CA LYS A 3 -5.35 -42.68 -8.76
C LYS A 3 -4.39 -43.15 -9.85
N GLN A 4 -4.06 -44.43 -9.86
CA GLN A 4 -3.27 -45.06 -10.91
C GLN A 4 -4.18 -45.45 -12.07
N ILE A 5 -4.00 -44.83 -13.23
CA ILE A 5 -4.82 -45.09 -14.41
C ILE A 5 -3.93 -45.63 -15.53
N PRO A 6 -4.31 -46.74 -16.18
CA PRO A 6 -3.56 -47.28 -17.30
C PRO A 6 -3.67 -46.36 -18.52
N PHE A 7 -2.53 -45.86 -18.99
CA PHE A 7 -2.38 -45.20 -20.28
C PHE A 7 -1.86 -46.21 -21.29
N THR A 8 -2.47 -46.26 -22.48
CA THR A 8 -2.07 -47.16 -23.57
C THR A 8 -1.64 -46.36 -24.79
N TYR A 9 -0.48 -46.69 -25.35
CA TYR A 9 0.01 -46.11 -26.60
C TYR A 9 0.72 -47.17 -27.44
N SER A 10 0.19 -47.43 -28.64
CA SER A 10 0.77 -48.33 -29.66
C SER A 10 1.38 -49.62 -29.07
N ASP A 11 0.56 -50.38 -28.32
CA ASP A 11 0.86 -51.67 -27.68
C ASP A 11 1.60 -51.66 -26.33
N HIS A 12 1.93 -50.48 -25.78
CA HIS A 12 2.49 -50.36 -24.44
C HIS A 12 1.50 -49.77 -23.44
N THR A 13 1.37 -50.40 -22.26
CA THR A 13 0.55 -49.94 -21.15
C THR A 13 1.42 -49.51 -19.98
N VAL A 14 1.23 -48.29 -19.48
CA VAL A 14 1.88 -47.79 -18.25
C VAL A 14 0.83 -47.23 -17.31
N LEU A 15 1.00 -47.48 -16.02
CA LEU A 15 0.17 -46.89 -14.98
C LEU A 15 0.69 -45.49 -14.66
N LEU A 16 -0.19 -44.50 -14.77
CA LEU A 16 0.12 -43.09 -14.48
C LEU A 16 -0.65 -42.63 -13.24
N ASP A 17 0.05 -41.94 -12.35
CA ASP A 17 -0.54 -41.32 -11.16
C ASP A 17 -1.19 -39.98 -11.53
N ILE A 18 -2.47 -39.80 -11.19
CA ILE A 18 -3.23 -38.56 -11.41
C ILE A 18 -3.81 -38.07 -10.07
N PRO A 19 -3.66 -36.77 -9.70
CA PRO A 19 -2.99 -35.69 -10.44
C PRO A 19 -1.46 -35.80 -10.39
N ASN A 20 -0.81 -35.53 -11.52
CA ASN A 20 0.64 -35.61 -11.65
C ASN A 20 1.29 -34.30 -11.19
N THR A 21 2.32 -34.38 -10.36
CA THR A 21 3.11 -33.22 -9.90
C THR A 21 4.29 -32.88 -10.83
N THR A 22 4.59 -33.75 -11.81
CA THR A 22 5.72 -33.60 -12.73
C THR A 22 5.30 -33.11 -14.11
N CYS A 23 6.25 -32.55 -14.86
CA CYS A 23 5.99 -32.05 -16.21
C CYS A 23 5.65 -33.19 -17.18
N ILE A 24 4.61 -32.99 -17.99
CA ILE A 24 4.16 -33.92 -19.04
C ILE A 24 5.31 -34.27 -20.01
N ASN A 25 6.19 -33.31 -20.30
CA ASN A 25 7.33 -33.51 -21.19
C ASN A 25 8.32 -34.51 -20.61
N GLU A 26 8.61 -34.43 -19.31
CA GLU A 26 9.49 -35.41 -18.66
C GLU A 26 8.88 -36.81 -18.68
N HIS A 27 7.57 -36.91 -18.51
CA HIS A 27 6.86 -38.18 -18.64
C HIS A 27 6.94 -38.75 -20.06
N ALA A 28 6.72 -37.92 -21.08
CA ALA A 28 6.86 -38.33 -22.48
C ALA A 28 8.29 -38.81 -22.79
N TYR A 29 9.33 -38.11 -22.30
CA TYR A 29 10.72 -38.52 -22.47
C TYR A 29 11.04 -39.84 -21.75
N ARG A 30 10.57 -40.02 -20.51
CA ARG A 30 10.76 -41.27 -19.75
C ARG A 30 10.09 -42.45 -20.44
N LEU A 31 8.90 -42.26 -21.01
CA LEU A 31 8.18 -43.29 -21.76
C LEU A 31 8.91 -43.65 -23.07
N ILE A 32 9.48 -42.66 -23.76
CA ILE A 32 10.28 -42.90 -24.97
C ILE A 32 11.55 -43.68 -24.66
N ASP A 33 12.24 -43.34 -23.57
CA ASP A 33 13.44 -44.07 -23.12
C ASP A 33 13.11 -45.50 -22.68
N GLN A 34 12.04 -45.67 -21.90
CA GLN A 34 11.58 -46.96 -21.39
C GLN A 34 11.10 -47.90 -22.51
N TRP A 35 10.37 -47.39 -23.51
CA TRP A 35 9.86 -48.17 -24.63
C TRP A 35 10.80 -48.21 -25.84
N ARG A 36 11.96 -47.53 -25.76
CA ARG A 36 12.94 -47.37 -26.85
C ARG A 36 12.28 -46.89 -28.16
N LEU A 37 11.35 -45.96 -28.04
CA LEU A 37 10.66 -45.39 -29.20
C LEU A 37 11.55 -44.39 -29.94
N PRO A 38 11.37 -44.22 -31.26
CA PRO A 38 12.04 -43.16 -31.98
C PRO A 38 11.63 -41.77 -31.49
N ILE A 39 12.59 -40.84 -31.41
CA ILE A 39 12.40 -39.48 -30.90
C ILE A 39 11.34 -38.69 -31.72
N PHE A 40 11.14 -39.02 -33.00
CA PHE A 40 10.11 -38.37 -33.82
C PHE A 40 8.67 -38.62 -33.34
N VAL A 41 8.45 -39.61 -32.47
CA VAL A 41 7.14 -39.93 -31.88
C VAL A 41 6.80 -38.98 -30.72
N PHE A 42 7.80 -38.30 -30.15
CA PHE A 42 7.66 -37.36 -29.03
C PHE A 42 6.48 -36.39 -29.15
N PRO A 43 6.31 -35.61 -30.23
CA PRO A 43 5.21 -34.65 -30.31
C PRO A 43 3.84 -35.31 -30.26
N LYS A 44 3.67 -36.49 -30.89
CA LYS A 44 2.41 -37.24 -30.88
C LYS A 44 2.12 -37.86 -29.52
N LEU A 45 3.14 -38.38 -28.84
CA LEU A 45 3.01 -38.95 -27.51
C LEU A 45 2.70 -37.86 -26.47
N GLN A 46 3.34 -36.70 -26.59
CA GLN A 46 3.08 -35.55 -25.73
C GLN A 46 1.63 -35.09 -25.85
N GLU A 47 1.11 -34.95 -27.07
CA GLU A 47 -0.28 -34.57 -27.31
C GLU A 47 -1.27 -35.61 -26.73
N ALA A 48 -1.01 -36.91 -26.98
CA ALA A 48 -1.83 -37.98 -26.44
C ALA A 48 -1.83 -38.04 -24.90
N LEU A 49 -0.66 -37.82 -24.27
CA LEU A 49 -0.56 -37.75 -22.81
C LEU A 49 -1.30 -36.53 -22.26
N LEU A 50 -1.18 -35.38 -22.91
CA LEU A 50 -1.85 -34.16 -22.48
C LEU A 50 -3.37 -34.30 -22.53
N LEU A 51 -3.90 -34.87 -23.63
CA LEU A 51 -5.32 -35.17 -23.74
C LEU A 51 -5.78 -36.14 -22.66
N PHE A 52 -5.05 -37.24 -22.46
CA PHE A 52 -5.36 -38.23 -21.43
C PHE A 52 -5.35 -37.62 -20.02
N PHE A 53 -4.32 -36.85 -19.66
CA PHE A 53 -4.26 -36.20 -18.36
C PHE A 53 -5.41 -35.22 -18.17
N ASN A 54 -5.78 -34.44 -19.19
CA ASN A 54 -6.91 -33.50 -19.08
C ASN A 54 -8.23 -34.23 -18.89
N GLU A 55 -8.52 -35.25 -19.71
CA GLU A 55 -9.75 -36.03 -19.62
C GLU A 55 -9.87 -36.75 -18.27
N GLN A 56 -8.81 -37.42 -17.84
CA GLN A 56 -8.83 -38.14 -16.56
C GLN A 56 -8.85 -37.20 -15.37
N THR A 57 -8.21 -36.03 -15.45
CA THR A 57 -8.29 -35.01 -14.40
C THR A 57 -9.71 -34.44 -14.32
N GLN A 58 -10.38 -34.21 -15.45
CA GLN A 58 -11.78 -33.80 -15.47
C GLN A 58 -12.70 -34.86 -14.86
N ILE A 59 -12.56 -36.12 -15.25
CA ILE A 59 -13.37 -37.22 -14.69
C ILE A 59 -13.16 -37.32 -13.18
N ILE A 60 -11.90 -37.30 -12.71
CA ILE A 60 -11.61 -37.34 -11.27
C ILE A 60 -12.22 -36.12 -10.58
N ALA A 61 -12.06 -34.91 -11.13
CA ALA A 61 -12.63 -33.70 -10.57
C ALA A 61 -14.16 -33.80 -10.47
N ASP A 62 -14.84 -34.24 -11.53
CA ASP A 62 -16.28 -34.45 -11.55
C ASP A 62 -16.71 -35.50 -10.51
N GLU A 63 -15.99 -36.62 -10.38
CA GLU A 63 -16.25 -37.62 -9.34
C GLU A 63 -16.06 -37.03 -7.93
N THR A 64 -14.98 -36.28 -7.71
CA THR A 64 -14.74 -35.66 -6.40
C THR A 64 -15.80 -34.60 -6.07
N THR A 65 -16.20 -33.80 -7.06
CA THR A 65 -17.28 -32.82 -6.92
C THR A 65 -18.60 -33.53 -6.65
N GLN A 66 -18.93 -34.61 -7.36
CA GLN A 66 -20.13 -35.38 -7.11
C GLN A 66 -20.14 -35.98 -5.71
N LEU A 67 -19.02 -36.57 -5.25
CA LEU A 67 -18.88 -37.08 -3.88
C LEU A 67 -18.98 -35.99 -2.82
N ALA A 68 -18.48 -34.78 -3.11
CA ALA A 68 -18.60 -33.65 -2.21
C ALA A 68 -20.04 -33.09 -2.17
N VAL A 69 -20.77 -33.13 -3.29
CA VAL A 69 -22.12 -32.58 -3.42
C VAL A 69 -23.20 -33.57 -2.97
N GLN A 70 -22.97 -34.88 -3.12
CA GLN A 70 -23.93 -35.93 -2.81
C GLN A 70 -24.47 -35.88 -1.36
N PRO A 71 -23.65 -35.64 -0.32
CA PRO A 71 -24.13 -35.44 1.05
C PRO A 71 -25.06 -34.23 1.24
N PHE A 72 -24.91 -33.18 0.42
CA PHE A 72 -25.80 -32.02 0.43
C PHE A 72 -27.14 -32.32 -0.25
N ILE A 73 -27.12 -33.12 -1.32
CA ILE A 73 -28.35 -33.56 -2.02
C ILE A 73 -29.16 -34.54 -1.17
N GLU A 74 -28.48 -35.43 -0.46
CA GLU A 74 -29.10 -36.42 0.43
C GLU A 74 -29.60 -35.81 1.76
N GLY A 75 -29.43 -34.50 1.97
CA GLY A 75 -29.91 -33.78 3.15
C GLY A 75 -29.20 -34.16 4.45
N GLN A 76 -28.02 -34.79 4.36
CA GLN A 76 -27.23 -35.22 5.51
C GLN A 76 -26.42 -34.07 6.13
N PHE A 77 -26.35 -32.92 5.45
CA PHE A 77 -25.63 -31.74 5.92
C PHE A 77 -26.56 -30.57 6.23
N GLU A 78 -26.44 -30.04 7.45
CA GLU A 78 -27.14 -28.83 7.88
C GLU A 78 -26.40 -27.59 7.35
N ILE A 79 -27.08 -26.81 6.50
CA ILE A 79 -26.52 -25.62 5.83
C ILE A 79 -25.98 -24.59 6.85
N GLN A 80 -26.59 -24.51 8.05
CA GLN A 80 -26.17 -23.59 9.10
C GLN A 80 -24.74 -23.89 9.59
N THR A 81 -24.41 -25.17 9.79
CA THR A 81 -23.08 -25.60 10.22
C THR A 81 -22.00 -25.26 9.18
N LEU A 82 -22.32 -25.37 7.88
CA LEU A 82 -21.40 -24.94 6.81
C LEU A 82 -21.21 -23.42 6.82
N LEU A 83 -22.29 -22.67 7.03
CA LEU A 83 -22.25 -21.21 7.07
C LEU A 83 -21.41 -20.71 8.25
N ASP A 84 -21.54 -21.34 9.41
CA ASP A 84 -20.75 -21.04 10.61
C ASP A 84 -19.27 -21.36 10.39
N GLN A 85 -18.95 -22.52 9.79
CA GLN A 85 -17.57 -22.87 9.43
C GLN A 85 -16.96 -21.90 8.42
N TRP A 86 -17.72 -21.53 7.39
CA TRP A 86 -17.27 -20.55 6.40
C TRP A 86 -17.07 -19.18 7.03
N PHE A 87 -17.99 -18.74 7.90
CA PHE A 87 -17.85 -17.47 8.62
C PHE A 87 -16.59 -17.46 9.49
N ASN A 88 -16.34 -18.54 10.23
CA ASN A 88 -15.13 -18.67 11.06
C ASN A 88 -13.86 -18.61 10.21
N LEU A 89 -13.80 -19.35 9.09
CA LEU A 89 -12.67 -19.30 8.16
C LEU A 89 -12.46 -17.90 7.57
N VAL A 90 -13.54 -17.20 7.20
CA VAL A 90 -13.45 -15.83 6.68
C VAL A 90 -12.92 -14.88 7.76
N GLN A 91 -13.32 -15.05 9.02
CA GLN A 91 -12.78 -14.24 10.12
C GLN A 91 -11.32 -14.54 10.39
N GLU A 92 -10.90 -15.81 10.35
CA GLU A 92 -9.49 -16.19 10.46
C GLU A 92 -8.65 -15.61 9.31
N CYS A 93 -9.16 -15.69 8.08
CA CYS A 93 -8.51 -15.06 6.92
C CYS A 93 -8.43 -13.54 7.07
N LYS A 94 -9.49 -12.88 7.54
CA LYS A 94 -9.48 -11.43 7.82
C LYS A 94 -8.48 -11.07 8.90
N ALA A 95 -8.39 -11.85 9.98
CA ALA A 95 -7.39 -11.63 11.01
C ALA A 95 -5.97 -11.80 10.46
N TYR A 96 -5.74 -12.78 9.60
CA TYR A 96 -4.46 -12.98 8.92
C TYR A 96 -4.12 -11.81 7.97
N ILE A 97 -5.10 -11.32 7.21
CA ILE A 97 -4.94 -10.17 6.32
C ILE A 97 -4.71 -8.88 7.11
N HIS A 98 -5.44 -8.64 8.20
CA HIS A 98 -5.25 -7.49 9.09
C HIS A 98 -3.86 -7.51 9.76
N ASN A 99 -3.29 -8.69 10.01
CA ASN A 99 -1.91 -8.82 10.50
C ASN A 99 -0.85 -8.56 9.40
N PHE A 100 -1.24 -8.64 8.12
CA PHE A 100 -0.40 -8.33 6.97
C PHE A 100 -0.61 -6.92 6.41
N GLU A 101 -1.72 -6.26 6.74
CA GLU A 101 -1.91 -4.85 6.46
C GLU A 101 -0.81 -4.08 7.19
N ARG A 102 0.06 -3.45 6.38
CA ARG A 102 1.10 -2.56 6.88
C ARG A 102 0.44 -1.60 7.87
N PRO A 103 0.92 -1.48 9.12
CA PRO A 103 0.37 -0.50 10.04
C PRO A 103 0.35 0.85 9.35
N SER A 104 -0.75 1.61 9.49
CA SER A 104 -0.89 2.94 8.90
C SER A 104 0.40 3.74 9.13
N ASP A 105 0.82 4.52 8.12
CA ASP A 105 2.07 5.29 8.20
C ASP A 105 2.13 6.16 9.47
N GLU A 106 0.97 6.58 9.97
CA GLU A 106 0.81 7.31 11.24
C GLU A 106 1.17 6.48 12.47
N HIS A 107 0.80 5.20 12.50
CA HIS A 107 1.15 4.28 13.59
C HIS A 107 2.65 3.92 13.57
N ILE A 108 3.23 3.82 12.37
CA ILE A 108 4.69 3.61 12.21
C ILE A 108 5.44 4.85 12.68
N PHE A 109 4.99 6.05 12.28
CA PHE A 109 5.58 7.32 12.69
C PHE A 109 5.49 7.50 14.21
N SER A 110 4.32 7.26 14.81
CA SER A 110 4.14 7.40 16.26
C SER A 110 5.04 6.43 17.03
N ASN A 111 5.18 5.18 16.59
CA ASN A 111 6.09 4.23 17.24
C ASN A 111 7.57 4.62 17.05
N ALA A 112 7.96 5.05 15.86
CA ALA A 112 9.34 5.51 15.62
C ALA A 112 9.67 6.75 16.47
N PHE A 113 8.74 7.69 16.58
CA PHE A 113 8.88 8.89 17.40
C PHE A 113 8.99 8.56 18.89
N GLN A 114 8.11 7.70 19.41
CA GLN A 114 8.18 7.23 20.80
C GLN A 114 9.50 6.49 21.07
N ASN A 115 9.95 5.63 20.16
CA ASN A 115 11.22 4.93 20.30
C ASN A 115 12.39 5.92 20.36
N VAL A 116 12.40 6.95 19.51
CA VAL A 116 13.43 8.01 19.53
C VAL A 116 13.42 8.78 20.85
N LEU A 117 12.24 9.10 21.38
CA LEU A 117 12.07 9.76 22.68
C LEU A 117 12.52 8.90 23.86
N HIS A 118 12.25 7.59 23.82
CA HIS A 118 12.59 6.66 24.90
C HIS A 118 14.03 6.16 24.84
N THR A 119 14.66 6.14 23.66
CA THR A 119 16.11 5.95 23.56
C THR A 119 16.81 7.23 24.00
N GLY A 120 17.17 7.32 25.28
CA GLY A 120 17.73 8.50 25.94
C GLY A 120 19.03 9.09 25.34
N ASN A 121 19.54 8.57 24.23
CA ASN A 121 20.71 9.08 23.53
C ASN A 121 20.40 10.22 22.53
N ASN A 122 19.13 10.40 22.14
CA ASN A 122 18.71 11.44 21.19
C ASN A 122 17.92 12.58 21.84
N TYR A 123 17.55 12.44 23.11
CA TYR A 123 16.78 13.45 23.85
C TYR A 123 17.55 14.77 24.00
N GLU A 124 18.83 14.71 24.36
CA GLU A 124 19.69 15.89 24.45
C GLU A 124 19.83 16.62 23.11
N LEU A 125 19.88 15.88 22.00
CA LEU A 125 19.94 16.46 20.65
C LEU A 125 18.63 17.15 20.27
N LEU A 126 17.49 16.52 20.57
CA LEU A 126 16.18 17.10 20.31
C LEU A 126 15.97 18.37 21.14
N LEU A 127 16.32 18.34 22.43
CA LEU A 127 16.25 19.50 23.32
C LEU A 127 17.16 20.64 22.83
N HIS A 128 18.35 20.31 22.34
CA HIS A 128 19.25 21.30 21.75
C HIS A 128 18.67 21.94 20.48
N LEU A 129 18.04 21.14 19.62
CA LEU A 129 17.35 21.63 18.42
C LEU A 129 16.14 22.51 18.77
N GLU A 130 15.34 22.13 19.77
CA GLU A 130 14.24 22.95 20.27
C GLU A 130 14.75 24.30 20.79
N TYR A 131 15.86 24.29 21.55
CA TYR A 131 16.48 25.51 22.04
C TYR A 131 16.96 26.41 20.90
N ILE A 132 17.63 25.86 19.88
CA ILE A 132 18.07 26.62 18.70
C ILE A 132 16.86 27.22 17.99
N TYR A 133 15.83 26.42 17.72
CA TYR A 133 14.64 26.87 17.01
C TYR A 133 13.90 27.98 17.78
N GLN A 134 13.76 27.84 19.10
CA GLN A 134 13.18 28.88 19.95
C GLN A 134 14.00 30.16 19.94
N SER A 135 15.34 30.05 19.98
CA SER A 135 16.23 31.22 19.90
C SER A 135 16.10 31.93 18.55
N GLU A 136 16.10 31.18 17.45
CA GLU A 136 15.95 31.75 16.11
C GLU A 136 14.59 32.42 15.90
N ILE A 137 13.50 31.80 16.37
CA ILE A 137 12.17 32.42 16.34
C ILE A 137 12.15 33.70 17.18
N ALA A 138 12.72 33.68 18.38
CA ALA A 138 12.76 34.86 19.24
C ALA A 138 13.52 36.02 18.58
N ASP A 139 14.62 35.73 17.89
CA ASP A 139 15.39 36.75 17.18
C ASP A 139 14.68 37.24 15.91
N MET A 140 14.00 36.35 15.17
CA MET A 140 13.14 36.72 14.05
C MET A 140 12.01 37.66 14.51
N LEU A 141 11.34 37.33 15.62
CA LEU A 141 10.29 38.16 16.19
C LEU A 141 10.83 39.52 16.64
N LYS A 142 12.00 39.59 17.28
CA LYS A 142 12.65 40.87 17.63
C LYS A 142 12.97 41.70 16.39
N GLN A 143 13.46 41.07 15.31
CA GLN A 143 13.74 41.77 14.06
C GLN A 143 12.46 42.33 13.43
N ARG A 144 11.40 41.52 13.38
CA ARG A 144 10.08 41.96 12.92
C ARG A 144 9.56 43.13 13.77
N ASP A 145 9.60 43.01 15.09
CA ASP A 145 9.11 44.05 16.00
C ASP A 145 9.93 45.35 15.84
N LYS A 146 11.24 45.25 15.61
CA LYS A 146 12.10 46.40 15.30
C LYS A 146 11.72 47.04 13.96
N GLN A 147 11.47 46.24 12.92
CA GLN A 147 11.03 46.76 11.61
C GLN A 147 9.67 47.45 11.70
N ILE A 148 8.73 46.91 12.47
CA ILE A 148 7.43 47.54 12.74
C ILE A 148 7.63 48.89 13.44
N GLN A 149 8.50 48.97 14.44
CA GLN A 149 8.81 50.23 15.14
C GLN A 149 9.47 51.26 14.22
N GLU A 150 10.44 50.86 13.38
CA GLU A 150 11.08 51.73 12.40
C GLU A 150 10.07 52.25 11.37
N PHE A 151 9.13 51.40 10.96
CA PHE A 151 8.06 51.76 10.05
C PHE A 151 7.06 52.74 10.67
N ASP A 152 6.61 52.48 11.90
CA ASP A 152 5.71 53.37 12.64
C ASP A 152 6.33 54.73 12.92
N THR A 153 7.62 54.76 13.30
CA THR A 153 8.34 56.02 13.52
C THR A 153 8.51 56.81 12.22
N LYS A 154 8.77 56.14 11.09
CA LYS A 154 8.81 56.78 9.77
C LYS A 154 7.45 57.38 9.39
N HIS A 155 6.37 56.62 9.54
CA HIS A 155 5.02 57.09 9.25
C HIS A 155 4.63 58.26 10.15
N HIS A 156 4.95 58.19 11.44
CA HIS A 156 4.69 59.27 12.38
C HIS A 156 5.43 60.55 11.98
N ARG A 157 6.71 60.44 11.61
CA ARG A 157 7.51 61.57 11.14
C ARG A 157 6.93 62.19 9.86
N GLU A 158 6.62 61.38 8.86
CA GLU A 158 6.05 61.86 7.58
C GLU A 158 4.70 62.56 7.80
N MET A 159 3.83 62.01 8.65
CA MET A 159 2.56 62.63 8.99
C MET A 159 2.74 63.95 9.78
N GLN A 160 3.69 63.98 10.71
CA GLN A 160 3.98 65.17 11.52
C GLN A 160 4.59 66.30 10.69
N GLU A 161 5.46 65.99 9.73
CA GLU A 161 6.01 66.96 8.76
C GLU A 161 4.88 67.58 7.92
N VAL A 162 3.97 66.76 7.39
CA VAL A 162 2.86 67.24 6.55
C VAL A 162 1.82 68.05 7.32
N VAL A 163 1.56 67.70 8.59
CA VAL A 163 0.59 68.42 9.45
C VAL A 163 1.16 69.73 10.01
N SER A 164 2.48 69.83 10.20
CA SER A 164 3.11 71.02 10.78
C SER A 164 3.42 72.11 9.76
N GLU A 165 3.48 71.78 8.47
CA GLU A 165 3.66 72.77 7.41
C GLU A 165 2.35 73.52 7.09
N PRO A 166 2.43 74.82 6.73
CA PRO A 166 1.24 75.61 6.43
C PRO A 166 0.46 75.03 5.24
N THR A 167 -0.87 75.05 5.34
CA THR A 167 -1.84 74.40 4.45
C THR A 167 -1.71 74.75 2.96
N ASP A 168 -0.99 75.83 2.63
CA ASP A 168 -0.69 76.26 1.26
C ASP A 168 0.35 75.35 0.55
N LYS A 169 1.20 74.63 1.29
CA LYS A 169 2.23 73.76 0.70
C LYS A 169 1.75 72.35 0.38
N TYR A 170 0.84 71.80 1.19
CA TYR A 170 0.28 70.47 1.00
C TYR A 170 -1.25 70.54 1.02
N PRO A 171 -1.92 70.31 -0.13
CA PRO A 171 -3.38 70.24 -0.18
C PRO A 171 -3.91 69.10 0.69
N ASP A 172 -5.09 69.23 1.28
CA ASP A 172 -5.74 68.17 2.09
C ASP A 172 -5.86 66.82 1.35
N VAL A 173 -5.95 66.87 0.02
CA VAL A 173 -5.96 65.67 -0.84
C VAL A 173 -4.64 64.89 -0.74
N TYR A 174 -3.51 65.59 -0.63
CA TYR A 174 -2.20 64.97 -0.46
C TYR A 174 -2.08 64.28 0.91
N VAL A 175 -2.56 64.93 1.98
CA VAL A 175 -2.58 64.36 3.33
C VAL A 175 -3.44 63.09 3.37
N ARG A 176 -4.60 63.12 2.72
CA ARG A 176 -5.49 61.96 2.62
C ARG A 176 -4.86 60.80 1.85
N ASN A 177 -4.20 61.08 0.73
CA ASN A 177 -3.51 60.05 -0.06
C ASN A 177 -2.34 59.44 0.70
N LEU A 178 -1.58 60.25 1.45
CA LEU A 178 -0.51 59.77 2.32
C LEU A 178 -1.04 58.87 3.44
N ALA A 179 -2.13 59.27 4.11
CA ALA A 179 -2.78 58.47 5.13
C ALA A 179 -3.33 57.15 4.58
N GLN A 180 -3.94 57.17 3.39
CA GLN A 180 -4.40 55.97 2.70
C GLN A 180 -3.23 55.02 2.41
N LYS A 181 -2.11 55.54 1.89
CA LYS A 181 -0.91 54.74 1.63
C LYS A 181 -0.35 54.12 2.91
N HIS A 182 -0.27 54.88 4.01
CA HIS A 182 0.16 54.35 5.30
C HIS A 182 -0.78 53.24 5.84
N MET A 183 -2.08 53.31 5.53
CA MET A 183 -3.03 52.25 5.88
C MET A 183 -2.87 51.00 5.00
N GLU A 184 -2.66 51.17 3.70
CA GLU A 184 -2.41 50.07 2.76
C GLU A 184 -1.10 49.35 3.12
N ASP A 185 -0.03 50.08 3.40
CA ASP A 185 1.26 49.49 3.75
C ASP A 185 1.21 48.75 5.11
N LYS A 186 0.29 49.11 6.04
CA LYS A 186 0.05 48.37 7.30
C LYS A 186 -0.78 47.08 7.12
N GLN A 187 -1.43 46.89 5.97
CA GLN A 187 -2.31 45.74 5.72
C GLN A 187 -1.64 44.61 4.91
N VAL A 188 -0.44 44.86 4.39
CA VAL A 188 0.30 43.91 3.52
C VAL A 188 1.28 43.02 4.31
N ASP A 189 1.49 43.30 5.60
CA ASP A 189 2.19 42.43 6.58
C ASP A 189 1.19 41.68 7.48
#